data_AF-A0A530EBB9-F1
#
_entry.id   AF-A0A530EBB9-F1
#
_cell.length_a   1.000
_cell.length_b   1.000
_cell.length_c   1.000
_cell.angle_alpha   90.00
_cell.angle_beta   90.00
_cell.angle_gamma   90.00
#
_symmetry.space_group_name_H-M   'P 1'
#
loop_
_entity.id
_entity.type
_entity.pdbx_description
1 polymer ?
#
loop_
_entity_poly.entity_id
_entity_poly.type
_entity_poly.pdbx_seq_one_letter_code
_entity_poly.pdbx_strand_id
1 'polypeptide(L)'
;MAEAIDLGRVPVRNGPYYCSPRCGGGKFCRHEWYEAAKRNAEALASRMGEGWEAEVWENLGWHYRVQKGCVTIYVNEYKNLGFDPEVGYPVRSYSAWIQPGIVVSNTVIQIIESAGTPEDALGFAVQAARTAMSRMGEALAALHEVADG
;
A
#
# COMPACT_ATOMS: atom_id res chain seq x y z
N MET A 1 11.96 -16.72 -19.51
CA MET A 1 11.70 -17.95 -18.73
C MET A 1 10.39 -17.72 -18.00
N ALA A 2 9.38 -18.57 -18.17
CA ALA A 2 8.17 -18.45 -17.36
C ALA A 2 8.51 -18.93 -15.94
N GLU A 3 8.36 -18.06 -14.94
CA GLU A 3 8.45 -18.47 -13.54
C GLU A 3 7.36 -19.50 -13.25
N ALA A 4 7.74 -20.59 -12.57
CA ALA A 4 6.77 -21.59 -12.14
C ALA A 4 5.83 -20.96 -11.10
N ILE A 5 4.53 -21.05 -11.33
CA ILE A 5 3.52 -20.55 -10.40
C ILE A 5 3.61 -21.38 -9.10
N ASP A 6 3.94 -20.71 -7.99
CA ASP A 6 3.87 -21.30 -6.65
C ASP A 6 2.41 -21.48 -6.25
N LEU A 7 1.85 -22.66 -6.52
CA LEU A 7 0.47 -23.02 -6.18
C LEU A 7 0.15 -22.82 -4.68
N GLY A 8 1.16 -22.82 -3.81
CA GLY A 8 1.00 -22.53 -2.38
C GLY A 8 0.57 -21.09 -2.08
N ARG A 9 0.69 -20.16 -3.03
CA ARG A 9 0.28 -18.75 -2.93
C ARG A 9 -0.95 -18.40 -3.75
N VAL A 10 -1.47 -19.36 -4.52
CA VAL A 10 -2.71 -19.15 -5.30
C VAL A 10 -3.92 -19.38 -4.37
N PRO A 11 -4.84 -18.42 -4.24
CA PRO A 11 -6.04 -18.60 -3.44
C PRO A 11 -6.93 -19.75 -3.95
N VAL A 12 -7.39 -20.61 -3.04
CA VAL A 12 -8.28 -21.74 -3.35
C VAL A 12 -9.58 -21.59 -2.56
N ARG A 13 -10.71 -21.82 -3.22
CA ARG A 13 -12.03 -21.75 -2.59
C ARG A 13 -12.31 -23.04 -1.82
N ASN A 14 -12.62 -22.91 -0.54
CA ASN A 14 -12.99 -24.00 0.36
C ASN A 14 -14.20 -23.59 1.20
N GLY A 15 -15.41 -23.90 0.70
CA GLY A 15 -16.65 -23.47 1.33
C GLY A 15 -16.75 -21.93 1.40
N PRO A 16 -16.95 -21.34 2.60
CA PRO A 16 -16.99 -19.89 2.77
C PRO A 16 -15.61 -19.23 2.72
N TYR A 17 -14.53 -20.02 2.77
CA TYR A 17 -13.15 -19.53 2.82
C TYR A 17 -12.52 -19.49 1.44
N TYR A 18 -11.66 -18.51 1.24
CA TYR A 18 -10.88 -18.28 0.03
C TYR A 18 -9.56 -17.64 0.44
N CYS A 19 -8.49 -18.42 0.43
CA CYS A 19 -7.11 -17.97 0.66
C CYS A 19 -6.12 -18.98 0.09
N SER A 20 -4.86 -18.59 -0.02
CA SER A 20 -3.82 -19.55 -0.38
C SER A 20 -3.61 -20.56 0.75
N PRO A 21 -3.12 -21.78 0.45
CA PRO A 21 -2.71 -22.74 1.48
C PRO A 21 -1.69 -22.20 2.47
N ARG A 22 -0.85 -21.22 2.07
CA ARG A 22 0.21 -20.64 2.91
C ARG A 22 -0.20 -19.38 3.68
N CYS A 23 -1.40 -18.84 3.45
CA CYS A 23 -1.92 -17.63 4.11
C CYS A 23 -1.85 -17.67 5.64
N GLY A 24 -2.14 -18.85 6.24
CA GLY A 24 -2.31 -19.00 7.68
C GLY A 24 -3.58 -18.36 8.26
N GLY A 25 -4.33 -17.58 7.47
CA GLY A 25 -5.52 -16.85 7.93
C GLY A 25 -6.76 -17.73 8.13
N GLY A 26 -6.89 -18.83 7.38
CA GLY A 26 -7.99 -19.80 7.50
C GLY A 26 -9.36 -19.11 7.54
N LYS A 27 -9.99 -19.08 8.72
CA LYS A 27 -11.33 -18.51 8.90
C LYS A 27 -11.44 -17.00 8.69
N PHE A 28 -10.31 -16.28 8.65
CA PHE A 28 -10.21 -14.84 8.43
C PHE A 28 -10.05 -14.45 6.96
N CYS A 29 -10.11 -15.42 6.04
CA CYS A 29 -10.07 -15.13 4.61
C CYS A 29 -11.33 -15.69 3.96
N ARG A 30 -12.46 -15.03 4.20
CA ARG A 30 -13.71 -15.42 3.56
C ARG A 30 -13.75 -14.93 2.12
N HIS A 31 -14.44 -15.68 1.26
CA HIS A 31 -14.65 -15.27 -0.13
C HIS A 31 -15.38 -13.94 -0.24
N GLU A 32 -16.35 -13.69 0.65
CA GLU A 32 -17.07 -12.41 0.68
C GLU A 32 -16.16 -11.22 1.01
N TRP A 33 -15.10 -11.45 1.82
CA TRP A 33 -14.11 -10.43 2.17
C TRP A 33 -13.16 -10.14 1.01
N TYR A 34 -12.81 -11.16 0.23
CA TYR A 34 -12.07 -10.99 -1.03
C TYR A 34 -12.84 -10.11 -2.02
N GLU A 35 -14.12 -10.42 -2.25
CA GLU A 35 -14.95 -9.66 -3.18
C GLU A 35 -15.12 -8.20 -2.73
N ALA A 36 -15.31 -7.96 -1.43
CA ALA A 36 -15.35 -6.60 -0.89
C ALA A 36 -14.00 -5.87 -1.08
N ALA A 37 -12.88 -6.53 -0.75
CA ALA A 37 -11.54 -5.95 -0.95
C ALA A 37 -11.28 -5.61 -2.42
N LYS A 38 -11.69 -6.47 -3.36
CA LYS A 38 -11.56 -6.22 -4.80
C LYS A 38 -12.37 -5.00 -5.25
N ARG A 39 -13.65 -4.93 -4.89
CA ARG A 39 -14.49 -3.77 -5.21
C ARG A 39 -13.94 -2.49 -4.60
N ASN A 40 -13.49 -2.53 -3.35
CA ASN A 40 -12.93 -1.37 -2.65
C ASN A 40 -11.59 -0.92 -3.23
N ALA A 41 -10.77 -1.85 -3.71
CA ALA A 41 -9.51 -1.54 -4.40
C ALA A 41 -9.78 -0.84 -5.74
N GLU A 42 -10.71 -1.35 -6.54
CA GLU A 42 -11.13 -0.74 -7.81
C GLU A 42 -11.75 0.64 -7.58
N ALA A 43 -12.61 0.80 -6.57
CA ALA A 43 -13.19 2.09 -6.20
C ALA A 43 -12.13 3.09 -5.74
N LEU A 44 -11.15 2.65 -4.95
CA LEU A 44 -10.04 3.50 -4.53
C LEU A 44 -9.17 3.91 -5.71
N ALA A 45 -8.84 2.99 -6.62
CA ALA A 45 -8.06 3.31 -7.82
C ALA A 45 -8.79 4.34 -8.69
N SER A 46 -10.10 4.13 -8.92
CA SER A 46 -10.94 5.09 -9.63
C SER A 46 -11.00 6.45 -8.93
N ARG A 47 -11.08 6.48 -7.59
CA ARG A 47 -11.09 7.71 -6.80
C ARG A 47 -9.79 8.50 -6.95
N MET A 48 -8.65 7.80 -6.95
CA MET A 48 -7.33 8.43 -7.09
C MET A 48 -7.02 8.89 -8.52
N GLY A 49 -7.79 8.44 -9.50
CA GLY A 49 -7.75 8.89 -10.89
C GLY A 49 -6.88 8.03 -11.80
N GLU A 50 -6.59 8.55 -13.00
CA GLU A 50 -5.92 7.80 -14.06
C GLU A 50 -4.51 7.31 -13.66
N GLY A 51 -4.20 6.07 -14.02
CA GLY A 51 -2.89 5.43 -13.81
C GLY A 51 -2.65 4.87 -12.41
N TRP A 52 -3.66 4.84 -11.55
CA TRP A 52 -3.61 4.10 -10.30
C TRP A 52 -4.05 2.65 -10.52
N GLU A 53 -3.22 1.70 -10.07
CA GLU A 53 -3.45 0.26 -10.22
C GLU A 53 -3.86 -0.32 -8.87
N ALA A 54 -4.94 -1.11 -8.87
CA ALA A 54 -5.43 -1.80 -7.68
C ALA A 54 -4.69 -3.13 -7.47
N GLU A 55 -4.34 -3.42 -6.23
CA GLU A 55 -3.78 -4.71 -5.84
C GLU A 55 -4.51 -5.24 -4.60
N VAL A 56 -4.84 -6.53 -4.64
CA VAL A 56 -5.50 -7.27 -3.57
C VAL A 56 -4.63 -8.46 -3.21
N TRP A 57 -4.36 -8.64 -1.93
CA TRP A 57 -3.57 -9.77 -1.46
C TRP A 57 -4.11 -10.31 -0.14
N GLU A 58 -3.67 -11.52 0.19
CA GLU A 58 -3.94 -12.14 1.47
C GLU A 58 -2.69 -12.11 2.35
N ASN A 59 -2.89 -11.90 3.64
CA ASN A 59 -1.91 -12.10 4.71
C ASN A 59 -2.66 -12.11 6.05
N LEU A 60 -3.05 -13.29 6.53
CA LEU A 60 -3.94 -13.46 7.69
C LEU A 60 -5.30 -12.74 7.54
N GLY A 61 -5.75 -12.54 6.31
CA GLY A 61 -6.92 -11.75 5.95
C GLY A 61 -6.75 -11.12 4.58
N TRP A 62 -7.83 -10.60 4.01
CA TRP A 62 -7.79 -9.85 2.75
C TRP A 62 -7.40 -8.39 2.99
N HIS A 63 -6.54 -7.86 2.13
CA HIS A 63 -6.06 -6.48 2.16
C HIS A 63 -6.02 -5.95 0.73
N TYR A 64 -5.99 -4.63 0.59
CA TYR A 64 -5.85 -3.98 -0.69
C TYR A 64 -5.09 -2.66 -0.60
N ARG A 65 -4.54 -2.24 -1.73
CA ARG A 65 -3.78 -1.01 -1.91
C ARG A 65 -3.94 -0.53 -3.35
N VAL A 66 -3.55 0.71 -3.59
CA VAL A 66 -3.38 1.21 -4.95
C VAL A 66 -1.98 1.76 -5.16
N GLN A 67 -1.45 1.64 -6.36
CA GLN A 67 -0.09 2.07 -6.69
C GLN A 67 -0.06 2.91 -7.97
N LYS A 68 0.82 3.91 -8.00
CA LYS A 68 1.18 4.66 -9.21
C LYS A 68 2.66 5.02 -9.16
N GLY A 69 3.46 4.40 -10.03
CA GLY A 69 4.92 4.57 -10.03
C GLY A 69 5.53 4.20 -8.68
N CYS A 70 6.26 5.13 -8.07
CA CYS A 70 6.91 4.96 -6.76
C CYS A 70 6.00 5.23 -5.55
N VAL A 71 4.70 5.48 -5.78
CA VAL A 71 3.75 5.83 -4.73
C VAL A 71 2.76 4.69 -4.52
N THR A 72 2.58 4.27 -3.27
CA THR A 72 1.58 3.26 -2.87
C THR A 72 0.68 3.82 -1.77
N ILE A 73 -0.64 3.66 -1.89
CA ILE A 73 -1.60 4.01 -0.84
C ILE A 73 -2.14 2.73 -0.23
N TYR A 74 -1.83 2.52 1.05
CA TYR A 74 -2.37 1.44 1.87
C TYR A 74 -3.63 1.90 2.60
N VAL A 75 -4.58 0.98 2.74
CA VAL A 75 -5.78 1.18 3.56
C VAL A 75 -5.60 0.50 4.91
N ASN A 76 -5.86 1.24 5.99
CA ASN A 76 -5.86 0.72 7.35
C ASN A 76 -7.29 0.57 7.81
N GLU A 77 -7.74 -0.67 8.00
CA GLU A 77 -9.12 -1.00 8.38
C GLU A 77 -9.23 -1.38 9.86
N TYR A 78 -10.41 -1.16 10.45
CA TYR A 78 -10.77 -1.67 11.77
C TYR A 78 -11.25 -3.12 11.70
N LYS A 79 -10.31 -4.07 11.57
CA LYS A 79 -10.62 -5.52 11.46
C LYS A 79 -11.20 -6.14 12.74
N ASN A 80 -11.19 -5.40 13.85
CA ASN A 80 -11.82 -5.78 15.11
C ASN A 80 -13.30 -5.37 15.21
N LEU A 81 -13.84 -4.65 14.22
CA LEU A 81 -15.25 -4.29 14.13
C LEU A 81 -16.01 -5.25 13.20
N GLY A 82 -17.33 -5.11 13.16
CA GLY A 82 -18.19 -5.89 12.27
C GLY A 82 -17.82 -5.69 10.81
N PHE A 83 -17.78 -6.78 10.05
CA PHE A 83 -17.61 -6.76 8.60
C PHE A 83 -18.97 -6.66 7.91
N ASP A 84 -19.08 -5.73 6.95
CA ASP A 84 -20.25 -5.60 6.08
C ASP A 84 -19.93 -6.21 4.70
N PRO A 85 -20.71 -7.19 4.18
CA PRO A 85 -20.46 -7.78 2.87
C PRO A 85 -20.54 -6.83 1.67
N GLU A 86 -21.28 -5.74 1.79
CA GLU A 86 -21.42 -4.73 0.75
C GLU A 86 -20.28 -3.71 0.81
N VAL A 87 -19.93 -3.27 2.03
CA VAL A 87 -18.98 -2.16 2.26
C VAL A 87 -17.56 -2.62 2.62
N GLY A 88 -17.40 -3.73 3.32
CA GLY A 88 -16.14 -4.21 3.88
C GLY A 88 -15.97 -3.85 5.36
N TYR A 89 -14.72 -3.74 5.81
CA TYR A 89 -14.41 -3.21 7.14
C TYR A 89 -14.45 -1.68 7.15
N PRO A 90 -14.79 -1.04 8.29
CA PRO A 90 -14.64 0.40 8.42
C PRO A 90 -13.19 0.82 8.23
N VAL A 91 -12.95 1.80 7.36
CA VAL A 91 -11.62 2.36 7.16
C VAL A 91 -11.26 3.30 8.30
N ARG A 92 -10.12 3.05 8.95
CA ARG A 92 -9.55 3.91 9.99
C ARG A 92 -8.79 5.09 9.39
N SER A 93 -7.90 4.80 8.45
CA SER A 93 -7.00 5.78 7.86
C SER A 93 -6.38 5.23 6.58
N TYR A 94 -5.74 6.10 5.82
CA TYR A 94 -4.92 5.78 4.67
C TYR A 94 -3.46 6.10 4.97
N SER A 95 -2.54 5.36 4.37
CA SER A 95 -1.11 5.65 4.46
C SER A 95 -0.53 5.72 3.05
N ALA A 96 0.05 6.85 2.68
CA ALA A 96 0.75 7.02 1.41
C ALA A 96 2.26 6.81 1.62
N TRP A 97 2.82 5.90 0.84
CA TRP A 97 4.23 5.51 0.87
C TRP A 97 4.87 5.95 -0.43
N ILE A 98 5.91 6.79 -0.35
CA ILE A 98 6.75 7.17 -1.48
C ILE A 98 8.09 6.46 -1.33
N GLN A 99 8.43 5.59 -2.29
CA GLN A 99 9.63 4.77 -2.29
C GLN A 99 10.39 4.96 -3.61
N PRO A 100 11.32 5.93 -3.71
CA PRO A 100 12.00 6.27 -4.96
C PRO A 100 13.03 5.22 -5.43
N GLY A 101 13.22 4.11 -4.71
CA GLY A 101 14.21 3.09 -5.03
C GLY A 101 15.65 3.45 -4.62
N ILE A 102 15.83 4.52 -3.86
CA ILE A 102 17.15 4.97 -3.38
C ILE A 102 17.54 4.18 -2.12
N VAL A 103 18.74 3.60 -2.14
CA VAL A 103 19.35 2.88 -1.02
C VAL A 103 20.59 3.63 -0.55
N VAL A 104 20.64 3.99 0.73
CA VAL A 104 21.80 4.62 1.38
C VAL A 104 22.22 3.74 2.54
N SER A 105 23.47 3.26 2.55
CA SER A 105 23.99 2.39 3.62
C SER A 105 23.05 1.23 3.99
N ASN A 106 22.60 0.48 2.98
CA ASN A 106 21.63 -0.62 3.10
C ASN A 106 20.24 -0.23 3.62
N THR A 107 19.90 1.06 3.65
CA THR A 107 18.59 1.56 4.06
C THR A 107 17.85 2.13 2.86
N VAL A 108 16.65 1.63 2.61
CA VAL A 108 15.75 2.19 1.59
C VAL A 108 15.14 3.48 2.13
N ILE A 109 15.23 4.57 1.39
CA ILE A 109 14.54 5.80 1.75
C ILE A 109 13.05 5.62 1.48
N GLN A 110 12.23 5.89 2.49
CA GLN A 110 10.78 5.82 2.40
C GLN A 110 10.18 7.03 3.11
N ILE A 111 9.17 7.63 2.50
CA ILE A 111 8.38 8.69 3.13
C ILE A 111 6.97 8.14 3.29
N ILE A 112 6.48 8.13 4.53
CA ILE A 112 5.22 7.51 4.89
C ILE A 112 4.42 8.53 5.68
N GLU A 113 3.28 8.94 5.14
CA GLU A 113 2.34 9.82 5.81
C GLU A 113 0.96 9.19 5.87
N SER A 114 0.17 9.55 6.88
CA SER A 114 -1.17 8.98 7.07
C SER A 114 -2.22 10.06 7.31
N ALA A 115 -3.43 9.84 6.81
CA ALA A 115 -4.55 10.76 6.97
C ALA A 115 -5.91 10.03 6.94
N GLY A 116 -6.98 10.78 7.20
CA GLY A 116 -8.36 10.27 7.12
C GLY A 116 -8.84 10.02 5.69
N THR A 117 -8.23 10.65 4.70
CA THR A 117 -8.52 10.46 3.27
C THR A 117 -7.25 10.04 2.51
N PRO A 118 -7.37 9.30 1.40
CA PRO A 118 -6.22 8.93 0.58
C PRO A 118 -5.57 10.14 -0.11
N GLU A 119 -6.35 11.17 -0.46
CA GLU A 119 -5.84 12.41 -1.04
C GLU A 119 -4.99 13.20 -0.06
N ASP A 120 -5.43 13.34 1.19
CA ASP A 120 -4.66 14.03 2.23
C ASP A 120 -3.38 13.26 2.56
N ALA A 121 -3.46 11.92 2.67
CA ALA A 121 -2.29 11.10 2.93
C ALA A 121 -1.23 11.29 1.82
N LEU A 122 -1.68 11.28 0.56
CA LEU A 122 -0.82 11.56 -0.59
C LEU A 122 -0.26 12.99 -0.56
N GLY A 123 -1.11 13.99 -0.29
CA GLY A 123 -0.72 15.40 -0.22
C GLY A 123 0.37 15.63 0.83
N PHE A 124 0.19 15.06 2.02
CA PHE A 124 1.18 15.13 3.10
C PHE A 124 2.48 14.42 2.71
N ALA A 125 2.42 13.21 2.14
CA ALA A 125 3.61 12.49 1.70
C ALA A 125 4.39 13.27 0.63
N VAL A 126 3.70 13.88 -0.34
CA VAL A 126 4.32 14.71 -1.37
C VAL A 126 4.97 15.96 -0.77
N GLN A 127 4.31 16.61 0.19
CA GLN A 127 4.87 17.78 0.87
C GLN A 127 6.11 17.42 1.70
N ALA A 128 6.07 16.29 2.41
CA ALA A 128 7.21 15.75 3.13
C ALA A 128 8.38 15.43 2.17
N ALA A 129 8.10 14.82 1.02
CA ALA A 129 9.10 14.55 -0.01
C ALA A 129 9.77 15.81 -0.55
N ARG A 130 8.97 16.82 -0.93
CA ARG A 130 9.50 18.12 -1.39
C ARG A 130 10.38 18.78 -0.34
N THR A 131 9.95 18.74 0.92
CA THR A 131 10.72 19.30 2.04
C THR A 131 12.05 18.57 2.22
N ALA A 132 12.04 17.23 2.18
CA ALA A 132 13.26 16.43 2.25
C ALA A 132 14.21 16.73 1.09
N MET A 133 13.69 16.83 -0.14
CA MET A 133 14.49 17.18 -1.32
C MET A 133 15.12 18.57 -1.22
N SER A 134 14.39 19.58 -0.74
CA SER A 134 14.94 20.93 -0.51
C SER A 134 16.13 20.88 0.45
N ARG A 135 15.96 20.21 1.59
CA ARG A 135 17.00 20.07 2.61
C ARG A 135 18.22 19.32 2.10
N MET A 136 18.04 18.27 1.30
CA MET A 136 19.16 17.54 0.68
C MET A 136 19.91 18.41 -0.32
N GLY A 137 19.21 19.23 -1.11
CA GLY A 137 19.83 20.19 -2.04
C GLY A 137 20.66 21.24 -1.30
N GLU A 138 20.14 21.80 -0.22
CA GLU A 138 20.85 22.75 0.64
C GLU A 138 22.10 22.12 1.28
N ALA A 139 21.97 20.90 1.80
CA ALA A 139 23.09 20.17 2.39
C ALA A 139 24.20 19.86 1.37
N LEU A 140 23.82 19.49 0.15
CA LEU A 140 24.79 19.22 -0.93
C LEU A 140 25.52 20.51 -1.35
N ALA A 141 24.83 21.64 -1.44
CA ALA A 141 25.45 22.92 -1.73
C ALA A 141 26.51 23.29 -0.67
N ALA A 142 26.18 23.13 0.61
CA ALA A 142 27.13 23.37 1.71
C ALA A 142 28.33 22.42 1.67
N LEU A 143 28.15 21.16 1.24
CA LEU A 143 29.26 20.22 1.09
C LEU A 143 30.23 20.60 -0.04
N HIS A 144 29.73 21.15 -1.16
CA HIS A 144 30.59 21.64 -2.22
C HIS A 144 31.46 22.81 -1.76
N GLU A 145 30.91 23.74 -0.97
CA GLU A 145 31.68 24.85 -0.39
C GLU A 145 32.83 24.36 0.50
N VAL A 146 32.63 23.26 1.23
CA VAL A 146 33.69 22.65 2.06
C VAL A 146 34.72 21.87 1.23
N ALA A 147 34.30 21.25 0.12
CA ALA A 147 35.18 20.43 -0.70
C ALA A 147 36.05 21.25 -1.67
N ASP A 148 35.54 22.39 -2.14
CA ASP A 148 36.20 23.25 -3.12
C ASP A 148 37.03 24.39 -2.49
N GLY A 149 36.93 24.59 -1.17
CA GLY A 149 37.67 25.60 -0.39
C GLY A 149 38.82 25.01 0.42
#